data_AF-A0A939YK40-F1
#
_entry.id   AF-A0A939YK40-F1
#
_cell.length_a   1.000
_cell.length_b   1.000
_cell.length_c   1.000
_cell.angle_alpha   90.00
_cell.angle_beta   90.00
_cell.angle_gamma   90.00
#
_symmetry.space_group_name_H-M   'P 1'
#
loop_
_entity.id
_entity.type
_entity.pdbx_description
1 polymer ?
#
loop_
_entity_poly.entity_id
_entity_poly.type
_entity_poly.pdbx_seq_one_letter_code
_entity_poly.pdbx_strand_id
1 'polypeptide(L)'
;MKKLLSIILVAVMSVSAFCLPAYAYAGHVNDGDSLSFGGDFGDLLDWTGIVFGNVNNVIDVEGTLAVGGSFNSTTGFSANSGAYSLYPASTDNIALLVGGNVNIAGYGSVWGQTVVGNAEGNTYHLSNVTASDTTNAQYTVANSDGYFAGAMSTAYAAKAAVEALPVNGVCESAWGTYTFVGDPSADVIVYNLDDSVFNSYLFDFTIADGQTVIVNLTASGRIDFRYGAFQINGSMDPDYLRGFNRNIIINVVNATEIGMTSCELYGILLAPDADLTGSGSSVCGTSILNGLTGSNGFELHVGYDNSFVPDVSSSTPADPSTPADPGTPADPDTPAVVDGETVSIRIDVPLKMAVAFADGTVYYGGEMKDVVVGEEYLFRMCAVNWENGLYDEEGNGLAGTVVYRMTVVHKAEFDALAAEARLDPDRYTVKGIDIIDNVEKRIIVDCDATDTHLETDVNNFFVAYRFHFAGGDYGKLTGIENVVNTPLESLSVNLPAGSTITCNAYFGDKLVDTDYVFITTNSGEGIYESVYLTSVNDYTWNH
;
A
#
# COMPACT_ATOMS: atom_id res chain seq x y z
N MET A 1 6.28 -35.25 -44.68
CA MET A 1 6.00 -34.44 -45.89
C MET A 1 4.80 -33.57 -45.54
N LYS A 2 5.00 -32.23 -45.52
CA LYS A 2 4.13 -31.15 -44.97
C LYS A 2 4.05 -31.13 -43.43
N LYS A 3 4.25 -30.05 -42.69
CA LYS A 3 4.67 -28.64 -42.83
C LYS A 3 4.92 -28.20 -41.36
N LEU A 4 6.07 -27.65 -40.95
CA LEU A 4 6.44 -26.22 -41.01
C LEU A 4 5.31 -25.27 -40.56
N LEU A 5 5.52 -24.58 -39.43
CA LEU A 5 4.70 -23.63 -38.61
C LEU A 5 4.39 -24.28 -37.25
N SER A 6 4.92 -23.85 -36.10
CA SER A 6 5.21 -22.48 -35.68
C SER A 6 6.49 -22.40 -34.84
N ILE A 7 7.54 -21.91 -35.49
CA ILE A 7 8.65 -21.20 -34.83
C ILE A 7 8.19 -19.75 -34.80
N ILE A 8 7.74 -19.26 -33.64
CA ILE A 8 7.65 -17.84 -33.31
C ILE A 8 8.23 -17.67 -31.91
N LEU A 9 9.53 -17.35 -31.90
CA LEU A 9 10.10 -16.25 -31.14
C LEU A 9 9.64 -16.07 -29.67
N VAL A 10 10.02 -17.00 -28.79
CA VAL A 10 10.31 -16.61 -27.39
C VAL A 10 11.83 -16.47 -27.33
N ALA A 11 12.31 -15.35 -27.86
CA ALA A 11 13.70 -14.98 -27.74
C ALA A 11 13.96 -14.66 -26.27
N VAL A 12 14.88 -15.43 -25.69
CA VAL A 12 15.76 -15.07 -24.58
C VAL A 12 15.88 -13.54 -24.43
N MET A 13 15.03 -12.95 -23.59
CA MET A 13 15.30 -11.67 -22.94
C MET A 13 15.63 -12.02 -21.50
N SER A 14 16.91 -12.33 -21.27
CA SER A 14 17.50 -12.15 -19.97
C SER A 14 17.15 -10.75 -19.48
N VAL A 15 16.95 -10.61 -18.17
CA VAL A 15 16.78 -9.38 -17.37
C VAL A 15 18.06 -8.51 -17.42
N SER A 16 18.77 -8.51 -18.54
CA SER A 16 19.97 -7.71 -18.83
C SER A 16 19.62 -6.34 -19.42
N ALA A 17 18.37 -5.88 -19.30
CA ALA A 17 17.94 -4.55 -19.72
C ALA A 17 18.29 -3.45 -18.69
N PHE A 18 18.92 -3.81 -17.55
CA PHE A 18 19.37 -2.91 -16.48
C PHE A 18 20.89 -2.92 -16.35
N CYS A 19 21.60 -2.87 -17.48
CA CYS A 19 23.06 -2.83 -17.47
C CYS A 19 23.55 -1.38 -17.38
N LEU A 20 23.97 -0.98 -16.17
CA LEU A 20 24.78 0.22 -15.89
C LEU A 20 25.80 0.51 -16.99
N PRO A 21 25.96 1.77 -17.42
CA PRO A 21 27.22 2.18 -18.03
C PRO A 21 28.02 3.16 -17.18
N ALA A 22 29.30 3.14 -17.50
CA ALA A 22 30.35 3.91 -16.86
C ALA A 22 30.18 5.41 -17.06
N TYR A 23 30.34 6.14 -15.95
CA TYR A 23 30.42 7.60 -15.88
C TYR A 23 31.41 8.20 -16.90
N ALA A 24 30.91 9.09 -17.76
CA ALA A 24 31.74 9.97 -18.58
C ALA A 24 31.66 11.41 -18.05
N TYR A 25 32.77 11.85 -17.44
CA TYR A 25 33.00 13.21 -16.97
C TYR A 25 33.11 14.18 -18.16
N ALA A 26 32.37 15.30 -18.11
CA ALA A 26 32.60 16.46 -18.97
C ALA A 26 32.83 17.71 -18.09
N GLY A 27 34.08 18.19 -18.08
CA GLY A 27 34.44 19.45 -17.42
C GLY A 27 33.82 20.67 -18.11
N HIS A 28 33.69 21.76 -17.35
CA HIS A 28 33.15 23.07 -17.76
C HIS A 28 33.49 23.49 -19.19
N VAL A 29 32.47 23.87 -19.97
CA VAL A 29 32.63 24.53 -21.28
C VAL A 29 31.83 25.84 -21.30
N ASN A 30 32.45 26.90 -21.82
CA ASN A 30 31.86 28.23 -21.95
C ASN A 30 30.84 28.30 -23.09
N ASP A 31 29.98 29.32 -23.05
CA ASP A 31 28.95 29.67 -24.04
C ASP A 31 29.43 29.51 -25.49
N GLY A 32 28.76 28.62 -26.25
CA GLY A 32 28.88 28.53 -27.72
C GLY A 32 29.34 27.19 -28.30
N ASP A 33 29.79 26.23 -27.49
CA ASP A 33 30.15 24.89 -27.96
C ASP A 33 28.99 23.91 -27.74
N SER A 34 28.53 23.23 -28.80
CA SER A 34 27.58 22.13 -28.65
C SER A 34 28.29 20.91 -28.05
N LEU A 35 28.16 20.74 -26.74
CA LEU A 35 28.55 19.52 -26.03
C LEU A 35 27.72 18.34 -26.56
N SER A 36 28.39 17.41 -27.26
CA SER A 36 27.80 16.11 -27.57
C SER A 36 27.93 15.23 -26.33
N PHE A 37 26.86 15.11 -25.54
CA PHE A 37 26.76 14.02 -24.58
C PHE A 37 26.61 12.71 -25.35
N GLY A 38 27.65 11.88 -25.32
CA GLY A 38 27.56 10.48 -25.70
C GLY A 38 27.16 9.59 -24.52
N GLY A 39 26.52 10.15 -23.49
CA GLY A 39 26.30 9.52 -22.19
C GLY A 39 24.89 8.98 -22.02
N ASP A 40 24.82 7.83 -21.37
CA ASP A 40 23.62 7.31 -20.73
C ASP A 40 23.18 8.28 -19.61
N PHE A 41 21.89 8.62 -19.55
CA PHE A 41 21.34 9.52 -18.52
C PHE A 41 20.81 8.72 -17.30
N GLY A 42 21.18 7.45 -17.18
CA GLY A 42 20.82 6.57 -16.07
C GLY A 42 19.66 5.64 -16.44
N ASP A 43 19.54 4.54 -15.71
CA ASP A 43 18.42 3.61 -15.86
C ASP A 43 17.14 4.22 -15.26
N LEU A 44 15.96 3.66 -15.58
CA LEU A 44 14.66 4.12 -15.07
C LEU A 44 14.62 4.28 -13.55
N LEU A 45 15.39 3.46 -12.81
CA LEU A 45 15.41 3.40 -11.35
C LEU A 45 16.45 4.32 -10.70
N ASP A 46 17.25 5.05 -11.49
CA ASP A 46 18.13 6.11 -10.99
C ASP A 46 17.37 7.41 -10.72
N TRP A 47 16.13 7.50 -11.22
CA TRP A 47 15.25 8.63 -11.08
C TRP A 47 14.22 8.42 -9.97
N THR A 48 13.98 9.46 -9.16
CA THR A 48 12.80 9.52 -8.29
C THR A 48 11.53 9.71 -9.13
N GLY A 49 11.62 10.49 -10.20
CA GLY A 49 10.58 10.61 -11.21
C GLY A 49 11.15 10.63 -12.62
N ILE A 50 10.56 9.84 -13.52
CA ILE A 50 10.69 9.97 -14.96
C ILE A 50 9.30 10.18 -15.55
N VAL A 51 9.10 11.31 -16.22
CA VAL A 51 7.82 11.72 -16.81
C VAL A 51 8.05 11.98 -18.29
N PHE A 52 7.42 11.21 -19.18
CA PHE A 52 7.72 11.29 -20.61
C PHE A 52 7.13 12.56 -21.29
N GLY A 53 6.06 13.09 -20.75
CA GLY A 53 5.36 14.30 -21.16
C GLY A 53 5.66 15.48 -20.23
N ASN A 54 4.65 16.29 -19.94
CA ASN A 54 4.84 17.55 -19.21
C ASN A 54 4.71 17.36 -17.69
N VAL A 55 5.46 18.17 -16.95
CA VAL A 55 5.35 18.29 -15.49
C VAL A 55 4.91 19.71 -15.11
N ASN A 56 3.86 19.83 -14.29
CA ASN A 56 3.32 21.11 -13.84
C ASN A 56 3.19 21.16 -12.31
N ASN A 57 3.58 22.28 -11.69
CA ASN A 57 3.35 22.61 -10.29
C ASN A 57 3.84 21.57 -9.26
N VAL A 58 4.86 20.79 -9.61
CA VAL A 58 5.63 20.00 -8.64
C VAL A 58 6.69 20.91 -8.05
N ILE A 59 6.69 21.07 -6.73
CA ILE A 59 7.53 22.05 -6.04
C ILE A 59 8.67 21.44 -5.25
N ASP A 60 8.55 20.17 -4.85
CA ASP A 60 9.58 19.48 -4.08
C ASP A 60 9.77 18.05 -4.56
N VAL A 61 11.03 17.72 -4.81
CA VAL A 61 11.51 16.39 -5.20
C VAL A 61 12.72 16.10 -4.32
N GLU A 62 12.61 15.17 -3.38
CA GLU A 62 13.71 14.88 -2.46
C GLU A 62 14.91 14.22 -3.16
N GLY A 63 14.71 13.67 -4.37
CA GLY A 63 15.75 13.11 -5.24
C GLY A 63 15.79 13.73 -6.65
N THR A 64 15.87 12.90 -7.70
CA THR A 64 16.12 13.33 -9.08
C THR A 64 14.87 13.26 -9.97
N LEU A 65 14.76 14.17 -10.94
CA LEU A 65 13.62 14.25 -11.86
C LEU A 65 14.04 14.35 -13.34
N ALA A 66 13.50 13.48 -14.18
CA ALA A 66 13.61 13.54 -15.63
C ALA A 66 12.25 13.81 -16.28
N VAL A 67 12.19 14.74 -17.23
CA VAL A 67 10.97 15.20 -17.90
C VAL A 67 11.19 15.24 -19.40
N GLY A 68 10.49 14.41 -20.18
CA GLY A 68 10.61 14.37 -21.63
C GLY A 68 9.99 15.59 -22.31
N GLY A 69 8.89 16.11 -21.75
CA GLY A 69 8.23 17.33 -22.18
C GLY A 69 8.75 18.59 -21.48
N SER A 70 7.86 19.54 -21.24
CA SER A 70 8.16 20.79 -20.56
C SER A 70 7.95 20.68 -19.05
N PHE A 71 8.77 21.40 -18.27
CA PHE A 71 8.62 21.56 -16.83
C PHE A 71 8.16 22.98 -16.50
N ASN A 72 7.06 23.10 -15.74
CA ASN A 72 6.55 24.38 -15.27
C ASN A 72 6.25 24.34 -13.78
N SER A 73 6.90 25.20 -13.00
CA SER A 73 6.51 25.47 -11.62
C SER A 73 6.56 26.98 -11.35
N THR A 74 5.43 27.56 -10.94
CA THR A 74 5.33 29.02 -10.75
C THR A 74 5.58 29.48 -9.32
N THR A 75 5.66 28.55 -8.36
CA THR A 75 5.71 28.83 -6.92
C THR A 75 7.03 28.44 -6.26
N GLY A 76 7.85 27.64 -6.92
CA GLY A 76 9.17 27.22 -6.46
C GLY A 76 9.52 25.83 -7.00
N PHE A 77 10.80 25.44 -6.92
CA PHE A 77 11.21 24.07 -7.23
C PHE A 77 12.49 23.70 -6.50
N SER A 78 12.42 22.65 -5.68
CA SER A 78 13.57 21.94 -5.16
C SER A 78 13.69 20.56 -5.79
N ALA A 79 14.94 20.18 -6.09
CA ALA A 79 15.29 18.80 -6.43
C ALA A 79 16.57 18.41 -5.70
N ASN A 80 16.59 17.19 -5.19
CA ASN A 80 17.75 16.56 -4.55
C ASN A 80 18.23 17.28 -3.27
N SER A 81 17.43 18.19 -2.71
CA SER A 81 17.75 18.94 -1.48
C SER A 81 17.32 18.25 -0.19
N GLY A 82 16.52 17.19 -0.25
CA GLY A 82 15.97 16.47 0.92
C GLY A 82 16.76 15.22 1.33
N ALA A 83 17.50 14.60 0.39
CA ALA A 83 18.15 13.30 0.56
C ALA A 83 19.45 13.28 1.41
N TYR A 84 19.63 14.24 2.33
CA TYR A 84 20.90 14.55 3.03
C TYR A 84 21.59 13.37 3.73
N SER A 85 20.87 12.32 4.11
CA SER A 85 21.42 11.14 4.81
C SER A 85 21.70 9.93 3.91
N LEU A 86 21.12 9.87 2.70
CA LEU A 86 21.09 8.65 1.88
C LEU A 86 21.97 8.73 0.63
N TYR A 87 22.02 9.91 -0.01
CA TYR A 87 22.96 10.20 -1.07
C TYR A 87 23.62 11.54 -0.73
N PRO A 88 24.94 11.60 -0.42
CA PRO A 88 25.58 12.89 -0.32
C PRO A 88 25.38 13.59 -1.65
N ALA A 89 24.61 14.69 -1.65
CA ALA A 89 24.25 15.44 -2.83
C ALA A 89 25.54 15.73 -3.63
N SER A 90 25.75 14.96 -4.69
CA SER A 90 26.87 15.16 -5.59
C SER A 90 26.46 16.26 -6.56
N THR A 91 27.21 17.36 -6.56
CA THR A 91 27.04 18.43 -7.56
C THR A 91 27.29 17.94 -8.99
N ASP A 92 27.93 16.78 -9.14
CA ASP A 92 28.37 16.26 -10.43
C ASP A 92 27.29 15.42 -11.13
N ASN A 93 26.28 14.94 -10.41
CA ASN A 93 25.21 14.12 -10.98
C ASN A 93 24.08 14.99 -11.54
N ILE A 94 23.39 14.50 -12.57
CA ILE A 94 22.19 15.17 -13.10
C ILE A 94 21.07 15.00 -12.08
N ALA A 95 20.55 16.11 -11.56
CA ALA A 95 19.43 16.13 -10.62
C ALA A 95 18.11 16.50 -11.31
N LEU A 96 18.18 17.27 -12.40
CA LEU A 96 17.04 17.65 -13.20
C LEU A 96 17.38 17.52 -14.69
N LEU A 97 16.61 16.73 -15.43
CA LEU A 97 16.68 16.64 -16.90
C LEU A 97 15.33 17.05 -17.49
N VAL A 98 15.30 18.00 -18.42
CA VAL A 98 14.05 18.43 -19.09
C VAL A 98 14.23 18.53 -20.60
N GLY A 99 13.53 17.74 -21.40
CA GLY A 99 13.64 17.74 -22.87
C GLY A 99 13.02 18.96 -23.55
N GLY A 100 11.99 19.55 -22.94
CA GLY A 100 11.25 20.70 -23.46
C GLY A 100 11.59 22.04 -22.80
N ASN A 101 10.57 22.91 -22.69
CA ASN A 101 10.70 24.21 -22.06
C ASN A 101 10.83 24.06 -20.54
N VAL A 102 11.57 24.97 -19.91
CA VAL A 102 11.66 25.08 -18.45
C VAL A 102 11.16 26.44 -18.00
N ASN A 103 10.18 26.46 -17.11
CA ASN A 103 9.73 27.67 -16.44
C ASN A 103 9.61 27.43 -14.94
N ILE A 104 10.63 27.85 -14.20
CA ILE A 104 10.72 27.81 -12.74
C ILE A 104 10.70 29.25 -12.21
N ALA A 105 9.62 29.58 -11.50
CA ALA A 105 9.47 30.81 -10.74
C ALA A 105 9.26 30.51 -9.26
N GLY A 106 9.61 31.46 -8.39
CA GLY A 106 9.59 31.26 -6.93
C GLY A 106 10.96 30.82 -6.39
N TYR A 107 11.05 30.54 -5.09
CA TYR A 107 12.30 30.11 -4.45
C TYR A 107 12.49 28.60 -4.55
N GLY A 108 13.75 28.14 -4.62
CA GLY A 108 14.06 26.73 -4.57
C GLY A 108 15.55 26.43 -4.76
N SER A 109 15.90 25.15 -4.81
CA SER A 109 17.29 24.71 -5.00
C SER A 109 17.36 23.36 -5.71
N VAL A 110 18.15 23.28 -6.77
CA VAL A 110 18.49 22.01 -7.42
C VAL A 110 19.92 21.65 -7.02
N TRP A 111 20.08 20.52 -6.33
CA TRP A 111 21.37 20.06 -5.84
C TRP A 111 21.95 19.02 -6.81
N GLY A 112 22.67 19.50 -7.82
CA GLY A 112 23.21 18.71 -8.92
C GLY A 112 23.14 19.48 -10.24
N GLN A 113 23.43 18.81 -11.34
CA GLN A 113 23.34 19.40 -12.67
C GLN A 113 21.89 19.48 -13.15
N THR A 114 21.54 20.62 -13.75
CA THR A 114 20.32 20.75 -14.56
C THR A 114 20.68 20.62 -16.03
N VAL A 115 20.05 19.69 -16.73
CA VAL A 115 20.20 19.47 -18.17
C VAL A 115 18.89 19.79 -18.87
N VAL A 116 18.95 20.51 -19.98
CA VAL A 116 17.79 20.87 -20.80
C VAL A 116 17.96 20.44 -22.26
N GLY A 117 16.87 20.05 -22.90
CA GLY A 117 16.85 19.50 -24.25
C GLY A 117 17.13 20.56 -25.29
N ASN A 118 17.95 20.24 -26.29
CA ASN A 118 18.49 21.18 -27.27
C ASN A 118 17.58 21.50 -28.48
N ALA A 119 16.27 21.22 -28.38
CA ALA A 119 15.33 21.45 -29.47
C ALA A 119 15.15 22.94 -29.81
N GLU A 120 15.08 23.26 -31.11
CA GLU A 120 14.92 24.63 -31.59
C GLU A 120 13.60 25.24 -31.09
N GLY A 121 13.67 26.43 -30.48
CA GLY A 121 12.51 27.16 -29.96
C GLY A 121 12.20 26.93 -28.47
N ASN A 122 12.96 26.06 -27.79
CA ASN A 122 12.81 25.88 -26.35
C ASN A 122 13.18 27.17 -25.57
N THR A 123 12.45 27.46 -24.49
CA THR A 123 12.69 28.56 -23.57
C THR A 123 13.02 28.06 -22.16
N TYR A 124 13.98 28.72 -21.50
CA TYR A 124 14.44 28.35 -20.16
C TYR A 124 14.43 29.57 -19.24
N HIS A 125 13.56 29.52 -18.25
CA HIS A 125 13.42 30.53 -17.21
C HIS A 125 13.62 29.86 -15.86
N LEU A 126 14.77 30.08 -15.22
CA LEU A 126 15.07 29.56 -13.88
C LEU A 126 15.34 30.75 -12.96
N SER A 127 14.31 31.25 -12.29
CA SER A 127 14.42 32.39 -11.37
C SER A 127 14.54 31.92 -9.92
N ASN A 128 15.51 32.45 -9.19
CA ASN A 128 15.74 32.21 -7.75
C ASN A 128 15.95 30.73 -7.33
N VAL A 129 16.39 29.87 -8.25
CA VAL A 129 16.91 28.53 -7.94
C VAL A 129 18.38 28.65 -7.57
N THR A 130 18.72 28.33 -6.32
CA THR A 130 20.13 28.28 -5.88
C THR A 130 20.68 26.88 -6.16
N ALA A 131 21.54 26.74 -7.16
CA ALA A 131 22.35 25.53 -7.31
C ALA A 131 23.48 25.57 -6.26
N SER A 132 23.72 24.50 -5.51
CA SER A 132 24.75 24.50 -4.45
C SER A 132 26.17 24.67 -5.02
N ASP A 133 26.95 25.57 -4.40
CA ASP A 133 28.38 25.87 -4.49
C ASP A 133 29.12 25.94 -5.86
N THR A 134 28.49 25.62 -6.97
CA THR A 134 28.96 26.00 -8.32
C THR A 134 27.99 27.00 -8.92
N THR A 135 28.22 28.27 -8.59
CA THR A 135 27.84 29.49 -9.32
C THR A 135 26.47 29.51 -10.02
N ASN A 136 25.59 30.41 -9.53
CA ASN A 136 24.42 30.95 -10.23
C ASN A 136 24.51 30.88 -11.78
N ALA A 137 23.50 30.25 -12.40
CA ALA A 137 23.13 30.32 -13.81
C ALA A 137 23.72 29.31 -14.83
N GLN A 138 23.87 28.02 -14.51
CA GLN A 138 24.22 27.02 -15.53
C GLN A 138 23.27 25.82 -15.54
N TYR A 139 22.39 25.81 -16.54
CA TYR A 139 21.88 24.56 -17.09
C TYR A 139 22.79 24.16 -18.25
N THR A 140 22.88 22.86 -18.52
CA THR A 140 23.58 22.35 -19.70
C THR A 140 22.56 22.00 -20.78
N VAL A 141 22.81 22.41 -22.02
CA VAL A 141 21.95 22.05 -23.15
C VAL A 141 22.48 20.76 -23.78
N ALA A 142 21.63 19.73 -23.91
CA ALA A 142 22.00 18.42 -24.46
C ALA A 142 20.88 17.85 -25.35
N ASN A 143 21.22 16.93 -26.25
CA ASN A 143 20.20 16.14 -26.95
C ASN A 143 19.72 15.00 -26.04
N SER A 144 18.45 15.04 -25.63
CA SER A 144 17.81 14.05 -24.76
C SER A 144 16.81 13.15 -25.50
N ASP A 145 16.58 13.34 -26.79
CA ASP A 145 15.52 12.63 -27.53
C ASP A 145 15.74 11.11 -27.54
N GLY A 146 16.98 10.70 -27.79
CA GLY A 146 17.36 9.28 -27.79
C GLY A 146 17.20 8.62 -26.42
N TYR A 147 17.39 9.39 -25.34
CA TYR A 147 17.21 8.92 -23.97
C TYR A 147 15.75 8.66 -23.66
N PHE A 148 14.86 9.66 -23.81
CA PHE A 148 13.44 9.48 -23.49
C PHE A 148 12.78 8.43 -24.38
N ALA A 149 13.18 8.31 -25.66
CA ALA A 149 12.71 7.22 -26.52
C ALA A 149 13.15 5.84 -26.02
N GLY A 150 14.41 5.71 -25.58
CA GLY A 150 14.93 4.48 -24.98
C GLY A 150 14.23 4.13 -23.67
N ALA A 151 14.16 5.10 -22.75
CA ALA A 151 13.50 4.95 -21.46
C ALA A 151 12.02 4.58 -21.59
N MET A 152 11.29 5.18 -22.53
CA MET A 152 9.91 4.81 -22.84
C MET A 152 9.81 3.36 -23.31
N SER A 153 10.69 2.94 -24.22
CA SER A 153 10.75 1.55 -24.68
C SER A 153 11.03 0.58 -23.52
N THR A 154 11.93 0.94 -22.60
CA THR A 154 12.23 0.14 -21.40
C THR A 154 11.03 0.08 -20.47
N ALA A 155 10.32 1.19 -20.25
CA ALA A 155 9.14 1.24 -19.38
C ALA A 155 8.01 0.35 -19.91
N TYR A 156 7.72 0.40 -21.22
CA TYR A 156 6.74 -0.50 -21.84
C TYR A 156 7.16 -1.97 -21.79
N ALA A 157 8.46 -2.26 -21.98
CA ALA A 157 8.96 -3.63 -21.86
C ALA A 157 8.83 -4.15 -20.42
N ALA A 158 9.15 -3.32 -19.42
CA ALA A 158 8.97 -3.66 -18.00
C ALA A 158 7.49 -3.90 -17.66
N LYS A 159 6.61 -3.00 -18.11
CA LYS A 159 5.16 -3.12 -17.95
C LYS A 159 4.63 -4.43 -18.54
N ALA A 160 4.95 -4.72 -19.79
CA ALA A 160 4.54 -5.98 -20.43
C ALA A 160 5.13 -7.22 -19.73
N ALA A 161 6.35 -7.13 -19.19
CA ALA A 161 6.98 -8.24 -18.48
C ALA A 161 6.28 -8.55 -17.15
N VAL A 162 5.94 -7.54 -16.35
CA VAL A 162 5.25 -7.73 -15.07
C VAL A 162 3.79 -8.14 -15.25
N GLU A 163 3.12 -7.68 -16.31
CA GLU A 163 1.76 -8.12 -16.68
C GLU A 163 1.70 -9.60 -17.10
N ALA A 164 2.77 -10.12 -17.69
CA ALA A 164 2.83 -11.50 -18.16
C ALA A 164 3.09 -12.53 -17.05
N LEU A 165 3.42 -12.07 -15.83
CA LEU A 165 3.67 -12.96 -14.70
C LEU A 165 2.36 -13.61 -14.21
N PRO A 166 2.41 -14.89 -13.79
CA PRO A 166 1.22 -15.56 -13.28
C PRO A 166 0.80 -14.96 -11.94
N VAL A 167 -0.49 -14.67 -11.81
CA VAL A 167 -1.09 -14.25 -10.54
C VAL A 167 -1.00 -15.38 -9.53
N ASN A 168 -0.41 -15.09 -8.38
CA ASN A 168 -0.24 -16.02 -7.25
C ASN A 168 -0.53 -15.37 -5.89
N GLY A 169 -0.98 -14.11 -5.88
CA GLY A 169 -1.52 -13.42 -4.72
C GLY A 169 -3.00 -13.10 -4.89
N VAL A 170 -3.69 -12.89 -3.77
CA VAL A 170 -5.08 -12.45 -3.71
C VAL A 170 -5.12 -11.08 -3.03
N CYS A 171 -5.83 -10.15 -3.63
CA CYS A 171 -6.15 -8.88 -2.99
C CYS A 171 -7.60 -8.89 -2.54
N GLU A 172 -7.81 -8.53 -1.28
CA GLU A 172 -9.13 -8.38 -0.71
C GLU A 172 -9.42 -6.94 -0.40
N SER A 173 -10.53 -6.47 -0.94
CA SER A 173 -11.03 -5.13 -0.69
C SER A 173 -12.20 -5.23 0.27
N ALA A 174 -12.10 -4.55 1.40
CA ALA A 174 -13.24 -4.30 2.26
C ALA A 174 -13.10 -2.92 2.91
N TRP A 175 -14.17 -2.12 2.80
CA TRP A 175 -14.29 -0.84 3.50
C TRP A 175 -13.13 0.14 3.23
N GLY A 176 -12.55 0.10 2.03
CA GLY A 176 -11.42 0.93 1.66
C GLY A 176 -10.06 0.42 2.14
N THR A 177 -9.98 -0.75 2.78
CA THR A 177 -8.70 -1.45 3.00
C THR A 177 -8.51 -2.50 1.92
N TYR A 178 -7.36 -2.47 1.27
CA TYR A 178 -6.93 -3.45 0.29
C TYR A 178 -5.82 -4.29 0.93
N THR A 179 -6.14 -5.54 1.27
CA THR A 179 -5.23 -6.48 1.94
C THR A 179 -4.65 -7.43 0.91
N PHE A 180 -3.33 -7.44 0.80
CA PHE A 180 -2.59 -8.20 -0.20
C PHE A 180 -1.99 -9.44 0.46
N VAL A 181 -2.65 -10.58 0.26
CA VAL A 181 -2.24 -11.89 0.81
C VAL A 181 -1.61 -12.74 -0.29
N GLY A 182 -0.36 -13.16 -0.09
CA GLY A 182 0.38 -13.95 -1.06
C GLY A 182 1.09 -15.13 -0.44
N ASP A 183 1.60 -16.02 -1.28
CA ASP A 183 2.41 -17.16 -0.85
C ASP A 183 3.72 -16.67 -0.18
N PRO A 184 3.92 -16.90 1.13
CA PRO A 184 5.11 -16.45 1.84
C PRO A 184 6.39 -17.17 1.40
N SER A 185 6.29 -18.21 0.56
CA SER A 185 7.42 -18.95 0.00
C SER A 185 7.82 -18.50 -1.41
N ALA A 186 7.04 -17.63 -2.06
CA ALA A 186 7.33 -17.16 -3.41
C ALA A 186 8.30 -15.97 -3.39
N ASP A 187 9.29 -15.94 -4.29
CA ASP A 187 10.18 -14.78 -4.42
C ASP A 187 9.45 -13.54 -4.99
N VAL A 188 8.43 -13.78 -5.82
CA VAL A 188 7.60 -12.75 -6.44
C VAL A 188 6.13 -13.09 -6.24
N ILE A 189 5.37 -12.12 -5.73
CA ILE A 189 3.94 -12.20 -5.54
C ILE A 189 3.27 -11.20 -6.48
N VAL A 190 2.32 -11.70 -7.28
CA VAL A 190 1.61 -10.93 -8.30
C VAL A 190 0.13 -10.93 -7.99
N TYR A 191 -0.43 -9.72 -7.95
CA TYR A 191 -1.84 -9.44 -7.73
C TYR A 191 -2.43 -8.76 -8.97
N ASN A 192 -3.66 -9.12 -9.33
CA ASN A 192 -4.45 -8.38 -10.31
C ASN A 192 -5.65 -7.74 -9.61
N LEU A 193 -5.80 -6.43 -9.76
CA LEU A 193 -6.93 -5.67 -9.23
C LEU A 193 -7.60 -4.94 -10.39
N ASP A 194 -8.91 -5.14 -10.50
CA ASP A 194 -9.78 -4.38 -11.37
C ASP A 194 -10.64 -3.47 -10.49
N ASP A 195 -10.12 -2.27 -10.22
CA ASP A 195 -10.83 -1.26 -9.45
C ASP A 195 -10.52 0.13 -10.04
N SER A 196 -11.58 0.81 -10.44
CA SER A 196 -11.48 2.15 -11.02
C SER A 196 -11.41 3.26 -9.97
N VAL A 197 -11.78 2.97 -8.71
CA VAL A 197 -11.75 3.95 -7.62
C VAL A 197 -11.24 3.28 -6.35
N PHE A 198 -9.96 3.47 -6.06
CA PHE A 198 -9.40 3.13 -4.75
C PHE A 198 -9.80 4.21 -3.75
N ASN A 199 -10.89 3.97 -3.03
CA ASN A 199 -11.12 4.66 -1.76
C ASN A 199 -10.25 4.01 -0.68
N SER A 200 -8.95 3.91 -0.97
CA SER A 200 -7.97 3.20 -0.18
C SER A 200 -7.67 3.99 1.08
N TYR A 201 -8.27 3.67 2.21
CA TYR A 201 -7.77 4.13 3.50
C TYR A 201 -6.44 3.43 3.83
N LEU A 202 -6.26 2.20 3.37
CA LEU A 202 -5.06 1.41 3.63
C LEU A 202 -4.75 0.42 2.51
N PHE A 203 -3.49 0.37 2.09
CA PHE A 203 -2.92 -0.77 1.37
C PHE A 203 -2.11 -1.59 2.38
N ASP A 204 -2.54 -2.80 2.69
CA ASP A 204 -1.91 -3.65 3.70
C ASP A 204 -1.20 -4.83 3.03
N PHE A 205 0.13 -4.81 3.09
CA PHE A 205 0.98 -5.84 2.49
C PHE A 205 1.64 -6.70 3.57
N THR A 206 1.72 -8.00 3.31
CA THR A 206 2.67 -8.89 4.00
C THR A 206 3.79 -9.24 3.05
N ILE A 207 5.01 -8.79 3.36
CA ILE A 207 6.20 -8.92 2.50
C ILE A 207 7.33 -9.51 3.34
N ALA A 208 7.73 -10.75 3.07
CA ALA A 208 8.92 -11.33 3.67
C ALA A 208 10.20 -10.71 3.10
N ASP A 209 11.31 -10.85 3.83
CA ASP A 209 12.60 -10.29 3.41
C ASP A 209 12.99 -10.80 2.00
N GLY A 210 13.35 -9.86 1.12
CA GLY A 210 13.69 -10.15 -0.27
C GLY A 210 12.53 -10.42 -1.23
N GLN A 211 11.27 -10.53 -0.77
CA GLN A 211 10.13 -10.73 -1.67
C GLN A 211 9.81 -9.49 -2.48
N THR A 212 9.36 -9.68 -3.73
CA THR A 212 8.82 -8.60 -4.58
C THR A 212 7.31 -8.77 -4.76
N VAL A 213 6.58 -7.70 -4.55
CA VAL A 213 5.15 -7.56 -4.77
C VAL A 213 4.90 -6.76 -6.04
N ILE A 214 4.03 -7.29 -6.89
CA ILE A 214 3.56 -6.65 -8.12
C ILE A 214 2.05 -6.55 -8.04
N VAL A 215 1.54 -5.34 -8.16
CA VAL A 215 0.11 -5.05 -8.20
C VAL A 215 -0.23 -4.53 -9.60
N ASN A 216 -0.86 -5.37 -10.41
CA ASN A 216 -1.38 -4.98 -11.73
C ASN A 216 -2.76 -4.35 -11.56
N LEU A 217 -2.85 -3.05 -11.79
CA LEU A 217 -4.06 -2.25 -11.69
C LEU A 217 -4.69 -2.02 -13.06
N THR A 218 -5.92 -2.49 -13.23
CA THR A 218 -6.72 -2.29 -14.43
C THR A 218 -7.91 -1.39 -14.10
N ALA A 219 -8.19 -0.40 -14.96
CA ALA A 219 -9.38 0.45 -14.87
C ALA A 219 -9.78 0.97 -16.26
N SER A 220 -11.06 1.24 -16.48
CA SER A 220 -11.61 1.66 -17.79
C SER A 220 -11.26 3.10 -18.24
N GLY A 221 -10.30 3.76 -17.58
CA GLY A 221 -9.73 5.03 -18.03
C GLY A 221 -8.94 5.78 -16.95
N ARG A 222 -9.44 5.78 -15.72
CA ARG A 222 -8.84 6.49 -14.59
C ARG A 222 -8.76 5.60 -13.36
N ILE A 223 -7.67 5.75 -12.60
CA ILE A 223 -7.48 5.20 -11.25
C ILE A 223 -7.41 6.38 -10.28
N ASP A 224 -8.18 6.35 -9.20
CA ASP A 224 -8.07 7.34 -8.13
C ASP A 224 -7.57 6.68 -6.84
N PHE A 225 -6.47 7.19 -6.27
CA PHE A 225 -5.99 6.89 -4.92
C PHE A 225 -6.45 8.02 -3.98
N ARG A 226 -7.16 7.69 -2.90
CA ARG A 226 -7.72 8.68 -1.97
C ARG A 226 -7.55 8.25 -0.53
N TYR A 227 -7.03 9.15 0.31
CA TYR A 227 -6.96 9.01 1.78
C TYR A 227 -6.12 7.83 2.29
N GLY A 228 -5.22 7.31 1.45
CA GLY A 228 -4.52 6.05 1.70
C GLY A 228 -3.14 6.20 2.28
N ALA A 229 -2.85 5.31 3.23
CA ALA A 229 -1.51 4.99 3.69
C ALA A 229 -1.15 3.55 3.30
N PHE A 230 0.13 3.21 3.42
CA PHE A 230 0.59 1.84 3.33
C PHE A 230 0.81 1.29 4.74
N GLN A 231 0.53 0.00 4.91
CA GLN A 231 0.99 -0.81 6.01
C GLN A 231 1.75 -1.98 5.41
N ILE A 232 2.93 -2.26 5.96
CA ILE A 232 3.74 -3.42 5.55
C ILE A 232 4.10 -4.20 6.81
N ASN A 233 3.77 -5.49 6.85
CA ASN A 233 4.02 -6.37 8.00
C ASN A 233 3.51 -5.77 9.34
N GLY A 234 2.35 -5.12 9.32
CA GLY A 234 1.75 -4.49 10.50
C GLY A 234 2.38 -3.16 10.95
N SER A 235 3.34 -2.61 10.20
CA SER A 235 3.95 -1.30 10.48
C SER A 235 3.50 -0.25 9.48
N MET A 236 3.22 0.95 9.98
CA MET A 236 2.96 2.16 9.20
C MET A 236 4.05 3.24 9.39
N ASP A 237 5.18 2.89 10.03
CA ASP A 237 6.29 3.81 10.26
C ASP A 237 6.92 4.19 8.90
N PRO A 238 6.93 5.48 8.51
CA PRO A 238 7.46 5.91 7.22
C PRO A 238 8.91 5.49 6.95
N ASP A 239 9.79 5.48 7.96
CA ASP A 239 11.18 5.06 7.77
C ASP A 239 11.27 3.55 7.53
N TYR A 240 10.42 2.76 8.19
CA TYR A 240 10.31 1.32 7.93
C TYR A 240 9.73 1.04 6.54
N LEU A 241 8.65 1.72 6.16
CA LEU A 241 7.97 1.55 4.87
C LEU A 241 8.90 1.88 3.69
N ARG A 242 9.72 2.92 3.81
CA ARG A 242 10.69 3.32 2.77
C ARG A 242 11.73 2.24 2.46
N GLY A 243 11.94 1.29 3.37
CA GLY A 243 12.79 0.11 3.15
C GLY A 243 12.26 -0.85 2.07
N PHE A 244 10.97 -0.77 1.73
CA PHE A 244 10.29 -1.64 0.77
C PHE A 244 10.03 -0.96 -0.59
N ASN A 245 10.52 0.26 -0.81
CA ASN A 245 10.23 1.05 -2.03
C ASN A 245 10.68 0.39 -3.34
N ARG A 246 11.51 -0.67 -3.29
CA ARG A 246 11.88 -1.48 -4.47
C ARG A 246 11.17 -2.82 -4.54
N ASN A 247 10.59 -3.24 -3.44
CA ASN A 247 9.89 -4.50 -3.32
C ASN A 247 8.45 -4.37 -3.80
N ILE A 248 7.91 -3.16 -3.98
CA ILE A 248 6.53 -2.96 -4.42
C ILE A 248 6.53 -2.30 -5.80
N ILE A 249 5.87 -2.94 -6.76
CA ILE A 249 5.60 -2.40 -8.09
C ILE A 249 4.10 -2.25 -8.25
N ILE A 250 3.63 -1.00 -8.36
CA ILE A 250 2.26 -0.68 -8.73
C ILE A 250 2.25 -0.43 -10.25
N ASN A 251 1.82 -1.45 -11.00
CA ASN A 251 1.76 -1.41 -12.46
C ASN A 251 0.37 -1.00 -12.94
N VAL A 252 0.26 0.15 -13.61
CA VAL A 252 -1.00 0.63 -14.18
C VAL A 252 -1.14 0.13 -15.61
N VAL A 253 -2.02 -0.86 -15.81
CA VAL A 253 -2.12 -1.68 -17.02
C VAL A 253 -2.74 -0.91 -18.19
N ASN A 254 -3.84 -0.19 -17.97
CA ASN A 254 -4.59 0.43 -19.08
C ASN A 254 -5.19 1.81 -18.80
N ALA A 255 -5.14 2.31 -17.56
CA ALA A 255 -5.61 3.65 -17.26
C ALA A 255 -4.67 4.70 -17.86
N THR A 256 -5.25 5.78 -18.38
CA THR A 256 -4.53 6.94 -18.93
C THR A 256 -4.52 8.12 -17.96
N GLU A 257 -5.25 8.03 -16.86
CA GLU A 257 -5.30 9.05 -15.80
C GLU A 257 -5.11 8.41 -14.42
N ILE A 258 -4.33 9.08 -13.56
CA ILE A 258 -4.19 8.76 -12.14
C ILE A 258 -4.54 10.01 -11.32
N GLY A 259 -5.49 9.89 -10.41
CA GLY A 259 -5.75 10.90 -9.38
C GLY A 259 -5.16 10.48 -8.04
N MET A 260 -4.49 11.39 -7.35
CA MET A 260 -4.02 11.20 -5.98
C MET A 260 -4.53 12.33 -5.09
N THR A 261 -5.16 12.00 -3.96
CA THR A 261 -5.65 12.97 -2.98
C THR A 261 -5.38 12.50 -1.57
N SER A 262 -4.62 13.29 -0.80
CA SER A 262 -4.30 13.00 0.60
C SER A 262 -3.81 11.57 0.82
N CYS A 263 -2.89 11.11 -0.03
CA CYS A 263 -2.40 9.74 0.01
C CYS A 263 -0.88 9.68 -0.20
N GLU A 264 -0.27 8.63 0.33
CA GLU A 264 1.15 8.34 0.14
C GLU A 264 1.31 6.94 -0.43
N LEU A 265 1.99 6.83 -1.57
CA LEU A 265 2.31 5.56 -2.21
C LEU A 265 3.78 5.23 -1.99
N TYR A 266 4.07 3.98 -1.66
CA TYR A 266 5.42 3.46 -1.52
C TYR A 266 5.70 2.47 -2.65
N GLY A 267 6.87 2.57 -3.28
CA GLY A 267 7.25 1.63 -4.35
C GLY A 267 7.62 2.27 -5.68
N ILE A 268 7.54 1.45 -6.72
CA ILE A 268 7.64 1.84 -8.12
C ILE A 268 6.22 2.01 -8.67
N LEU A 269 5.85 3.22 -9.05
CA LEU A 269 4.63 3.50 -9.81
C LEU A 269 4.95 3.43 -11.30
N LEU A 270 4.61 2.31 -11.93
CA LEU A 270 4.85 2.04 -13.35
C LEU A 270 3.59 2.34 -14.17
N ALA A 271 3.51 3.54 -14.74
CA ALA A 271 2.35 4.00 -15.50
C ALA A 271 2.77 4.87 -16.71
N PRO A 272 3.54 4.33 -17.67
CA PRO A 272 4.06 5.09 -18.81
C PRO A 272 2.98 5.67 -19.73
N ASP A 273 1.73 5.20 -19.64
CA ASP A 273 0.57 5.68 -20.40
C ASP A 273 -0.27 6.72 -19.66
N ALA A 274 0.00 6.97 -18.37
CA ALA A 274 -0.92 7.70 -17.50
C ALA A 274 -0.42 9.09 -17.11
N ASP A 275 -1.33 10.06 -17.16
CA ASP A 275 -1.13 11.39 -16.58
C ASP A 275 -1.57 11.39 -15.11
N LEU A 276 -0.65 11.71 -14.20
CA LEU A 276 -0.91 11.81 -12.77
C LEU A 276 -1.29 13.24 -12.37
N THR A 277 -2.40 13.39 -11.64
CA THR A 277 -2.77 14.63 -10.95
C THR A 277 -2.83 14.38 -9.44
N GLY A 278 -1.93 15.00 -8.69
CA GLY A 278 -1.81 14.84 -7.24
C GLY A 278 -2.15 16.11 -6.45
N SER A 279 -2.79 15.93 -5.30
CA SER A 279 -3.12 17.00 -4.36
C SER A 279 -2.82 16.58 -2.93
N GLY A 280 -1.85 17.25 -2.27
CA GLY A 280 -1.44 16.95 -0.90
C GLY A 280 -1.10 15.47 -0.72
N SER A 281 -0.35 14.92 -1.66
CA SER A 281 -0.03 13.49 -1.77
C SER A 281 1.45 13.32 -2.09
N SER A 282 2.02 12.16 -1.80
CA SER A 282 3.40 11.84 -2.11
C SER A 282 3.53 10.47 -2.79
N VAL A 283 4.56 10.33 -3.63
CA VAL A 283 5.06 9.01 -4.03
C VAL A 283 6.47 8.89 -3.50
N CYS A 284 6.69 7.91 -2.63
CA CYS A 284 7.98 7.55 -2.07
C CYS A 284 8.57 6.37 -2.87
N GLY A 285 9.59 6.65 -3.67
CA GLY A 285 10.20 5.66 -4.57
C GLY A 285 10.36 6.20 -5.98
N THR A 286 10.06 5.39 -6.99
CA THR A 286 10.24 5.77 -8.41
C THR A 286 8.89 5.89 -9.11
N SER A 287 8.62 7.06 -9.70
CA SER A 287 7.45 7.29 -10.55
C SER A 287 7.84 7.26 -12.03
N ILE A 288 7.19 6.42 -12.82
CA ILE A 288 7.35 6.32 -14.29
C ILE A 288 6.00 6.66 -14.93
N LEU A 289 5.87 7.87 -15.48
CA LEU A 289 4.58 8.47 -15.85
C LEU A 289 4.59 9.03 -17.27
N ASN A 290 3.41 9.18 -17.89
CA ASN A 290 3.26 10.00 -19.09
C ASN A 290 3.25 11.50 -18.75
N GLY A 291 2.53 11.91 -17.71
CA GLY A 291 2.41 13.31 -17.33
C GLY A 291 2.26 13.46 -15.83
N LEU A 292 2.58 14.65 -15.29
CA LEU A 292 2.48 14.90 -13.87
C LEU A 292 2.02 16.33 -13.58
N THR A 293 1.00 16.47 -12.74
CA THR A 293 0.55 17.77 -12.21
C THR A 293 0.41 17.68 -10.70
N GLY A 294 1.18 18.49 -9.99
CA GLY A 294 1.12 18.61 -8.53
C GLY A 294 0.25 19.77 -8.07
N SER A 295 -0.31 19.67 -6.87
CA SER A 295 -1.04 20.74 -6.19
C SER A 295 -1.05 20.52 -4.68
N ASN A 296 -1.32 21.57 -3.91
CA ASN A 296 -1.51 21.51 -2.45
C ASN A 296 -0.42 20.73 -1.68
N GLY A 297 0.85 20.89 -2.07
CA GLY A 297 1.97 20.17 -1.46
C GLY A 297 2.13 18.74 -1.96
N PHE A 298 1.91 18.49 -3.25
CA PHE A 298 2.31 17.22 -3.86
C PHE A 298 3.84 17.14 -3.98
N GLU A 299 4.40 15.99 -3.61
CA GLU A 299 5.85 15.78 -3.52
C GLU A 299 6.28 14.41 -4.08
N LEU A 300 7.54 14.31 -4.51
CA LEU A 300 8.19 13.05 -4.83
C LEU A 300 9.32 12.81 -3.84
N HIS A 301 9.28 11.70 -3.10
CA HIS A 301 10.28 11.37 -2.08
C HIS A 301 11.19 10.24 -2.57
N VAL A 302 12.45 10.27 -2.12
CA VAL A 302 13.41 9.21 -2.42
C VAL A 302 13.15 7.98 -1.54
N GLY A 303 13.38 6.76 -2.06
CA GLY A 303 13.39 5.54 -1.24
C GLY A 303 14.70 5.33 -0.48
N TYR A 304 14.68 4.53 0.60
CA TYR A 304 15.83 4.38 1.51
C TYR A 304 17.02 3.59 0.94
N ASP A 305 16.89 2.96 -0.24
CA ASP A 305 18.00 2.31 -0.92
C ASP A 305 17.70 2.20 -2.42
N ASN A 306 18.43 2.95 -3.25
CA ASN A 306 18.29 2.85 -4.70
C ASN A 306 19.22 1.80 -5.34
N SER A 307 19.86 0.92 -4.55
CA SER A 307 20.90 -0.01 -5.02
C SER A 307 20.53 -1.50 -4.88
N PHE A 308 19.49 -1.98 -5.58
CA PHE A 308 19.36 -3.43 -5.81
C PHE A 308 18.56 -3.81 -7.06
N VAL A 309 19.05 -4.86 -7.75
CA VAL A 309 18.37 -5.68 -8.76
C VAL A 309 18.35 -7.10 -8.21
N PRO A 310 17.19 -7.78 -8.08
CA PRO A 310 17.17 -9.19 -7.72
C PRO A 310 17.83 -10.02 -8.83
N ASP A 311 18.86 -10.78 -8.45
CA ASP A 311 19.46 -11.80 -9.30
C ASP A 311 18.52 -13.01 -9.36
N VAL A 312 17.70 -13.09 -10.41
CA VAL A 312 16.88 -14.28 -10.71
C VAL A 312 17.66 -15.36 -11.48
N SER A 313 18.99 -15.36 -11.47
CA SER A 313 19.77 -16.39 -12.17
C SER A 313 19.83 -17.76 -11.47
N SER A 314 19.17 -17.95 -10.32
CA SER A 314 19.20 -19.26 -9.65
C SER A 314 17.89 -19.71 -9.00
N SER A 315 16.86 -19.95 -9.80
CA SER A 315 15.91 -21.01 -9.47
C SER A 315 15.54 -21.79 -10.73
N THR A 316 16.17 -22.96 -10.88
CA THR A 316 15.65 -23.99 -11.79
C THR A 316 14.31 -24.46 -11.20
N PRO A 317 13.18 -24.36 -11.92
CA PRO A 317 11.93 -24.91 -11.45
C PRO A 317 12.07 -26.42 -11.21
N ALA A 318 11.67 -26.89 -10.04
CA ALA A 318 11.46 -28.32 -9.84
C ALA A 318 10.32 -28.77 -10.76
N ASP A 319 10.59 -29.78 -11.58
CA ASP A 319 9.67 -30.41 -12.54
C ASP A 319 8.31 -30.74 -11.87
N PRO A 320 7.21 -30.05 -12.21
CA PRO A 320 5.90 -30.43 -11.73
C PRO A 320 5.46 -31.66 -12.50
N SER A 321 5.43 -32.81 -11.84
CA SER A 321 4.89 -34.04 -12.40
C SER A 321 3.45 -33.81 -12.87
N THR A 322 3.29 -33.71 -14.20
CA THR A 322 2.10 -33.96 -15.03
C THR A 322 0.73 -33.81 -14.32
N PRO A 323 0.06 -32.65 -14.42
CA PRO A 323 -1.37 -32.56 -14.16
C PRO A 323 -2.15 -33.29 -15.24
N ALA A 324 -3.19 -34.01 -14.84
CA ALA A 324 -4.14 -34.61 -15.77
C ALA A 324 -4.92 -33.51 -16.53
N ASP A 325 -5.10 -33.77 -17.82
CA ASP A 325 -5.83 -32.99 -18.82
C ASP A 325 -7.14 -32.35 -18.30
N PRO A 326 -7.25 -31.02 -18.20
CA PRO A 326 -8.52 -30.34 -18.02
C PRO A 326 -9.13 -30.08 -19.40
N GLY A 327 -10.25 -30.75 -19.66
CA GLY A 327 -11.05 -30.55 -20.88
C GLY A 327 -11.49 -29.09 -21.06
N THR A 328 -11.40 -28.65 -22.31
CA THR A 328 -12.06 -27.51 -22.98
C THR A 328 -12.84 -26.52 -22.10
N PRO A 329 -12.44 -25.23 -22.03
CA PRO A 329 -13.17 -24.19 -21.31
C PRO A 329 -14.56 -23.92 -21.92
N ALA A 330 -15.57 -23.76 -21.07
CA ALA A 330 -16.85 -23.16 -21.41
C ALA A 330 -16.86 -21.67 -21.01
N ASP A 331 -17.48 -20.90 -21.88
CA ASP A 331 -17.80 -19.47 -21.88
C ASP A 331 -18.12 -18.84 -20.50
N PRO A 332 -17.48 -17.72 -20.09
CA PRO A 332 -17.78 -17.04 -18.84
C PRO A 332 -18.80 -15.91 -19.10
N ASP A 333 -20.08 -16.22 -19.03
CA ASP A 333 -21.12 -15.19 -18.88
C ASP A 333 -22.40 -15.79 -18.30
N THR A 334 -22.32 -16.29 -17.07
CA THR A 334 -23.45 -16.46 -16.13
C THR A 334 -22.86 -16.71 -14.73
N PRO A 335 -23.23 -15.99 -13.66
CA PRO A 335 -22.88 -16.39 -12.31
C PRO A 335 -23.43 -17.79 -12.06
N ALA A 336 -22.55 -18.76 -11.82
CA ALA A 336 -22.98 -20.05 -11.35
C ALA A 336 -23.64 -19.84 -9.98
N VAL A 337 -24.95 -20.09 -9.90
CA VAL A 337 -25.62 -20.25 -8.62
C VAL A 337 -25.03 -21.51 -8.00
N VAL A 338 -24.18 -21.35 -6.99
CA VAL A 338 -23.68 -22.46 -6.19
C VAL A 338 -24.86 -22.96 -5.36
N ASP A 339 -25.40 -24.12 -5.73
CA ASP A 339 -26.45 -24.82 -4.97
C ASP A 339 -25.80 -25.49 -3.76
N GLY A 340 -25.34 -24.68 -2.80
CA GLY A 340 -24.68 -25.12 -1.57
C GLY A 340 -25.68 -25.27 -0.42
N GLU A 341 -25.44 -26.24 0.46
CA GLU A 341 -26.24 -26.43 1.68
C GLU A 341 -26.23 -25.16 2.52
N THR A 342 -27.40 -24.63 2.84
CA THR A 342 -27.54 -23.44 3.69
C THR A 342 -27.86 -23.84 5.13
N VAL A 343 -27.13 -23.28 6.08
CA VAL A 343 -27.33 -23.42 7.52
C VAL A 343 -27.52 -22.04 8.15
N SER A 344 -28.31 -21.95 9.23
CA SER A 344 -28.45 -20.70 10.00
C SER A 344 -27.56 -20.77 11.23
N ILE A 345 -26.69 -19.79 11.40
CA ILE A 345 -25.82 -19.65 12.58
C ILE A 345 -26.24 -18.44 13.42
N ARG A 346 -26.07 -18.49 14.74
CA ARG A 346 -26.26 -17.32 15.60
C ARG A 346 -25.01 -16.44 15.55
N ILE A 347 -25.17 -15.13 15.57
CA ILE A 347 -24.05 -14.19 15.70
C ILE A 347 -23.97 -13.73 17.15
N ASP A 348 -22.89 -14.07 17.85
CA ASP A 348 -22.69 -13.67 19.24
C ASP A 348 -21.58 -12.62 19.33
N VAL A 349 -21.94 -11.45 19.85
CA VAL A 349 -21.03 -10.31 20.03
C VAL A 349 -21.04 -9.82 21.47
N PRO A 350 -19.92 -9.28 21.96
CA PRO A 350 -19.88 -8.63 23.28
C PRO A 350 -20.86 -7.46 23.37
N LEU A 351 -21.22 -7.10 24.60
CA LEU A 351 -22.06 -5.93 24.85
C LEU A 351 -21.42 -4.66 24.24
N LYS A 352 -22.24 -3.84 23.57
CA LYS A 352 -21.82 -2.61 22.87
C LYS A 352 -20.85 -2.85 21.69
N MET A 353 -20.86 -4.05 21.14
CA MET A 353 -20.20 -4.37 19.87
C MET A 353 -21.24 -4.78 18.82
N ALA A 354 -20.79 -4.79 17.57
CA ALA A 354 -21.52 -5.32 16.44
C ALA A 354 -20.54 -6.04 15.49
N VAL A 355 -21.08 -6.88 14.63
CA VAL A 355 -20.37 -7.48 13.49
C VAL A 355 -20.98 -6.92 12.22
N ALA A 356 -20.15 -6.38 11.33
CA ALA A 356 -20.55 -5.93 9.99
C ALA A 356 -19.98 -6.88 8.94
N PHE A 357 -20.83 -7.51 8.14
CA PHE A 357 -20.44 -8.37 7.02
C PHE A 357 -20.21 -7.53 5.75
N ALA A 358 -19.40 -8.05 4.83
CA ALA A 358 -19.11 -7.40 3.55
C ALA A 358 -20.35 -7.21 2.65
N ASP A 359 -21.44 -7.96 2.89
CA ASP A 359 -22.74 -7.77 2.23
C ASP A 359 -23.52 -6.54 2.76
N GLY A 360 -22.95 -5.79 3.70
CA GLY A 360 -23.55 -4.62 4.34
C GLY A 360 -24.49 -4.94 5.50
N THR A 361 -24.67 -6.22 5.86
CA THR A 361 -25.48 -6.60 7.02
C THR A 361 -24.72 -6.38 8.33
N VAL A 362 -25.42 -5.85 9.34
CA VAL A 362 -24.87 -5.59 10.66
C VAL A 362 -25.68 -6.34 11.72
N TYR A 363 -24.98 -7.04 12.61
CA TYR A 363 -25.56 -7.86 13.68
C TYR A 363 -25.05 -7.38 15.05
N TYR A 364 -25.95 -7.33 16.03
CA TYR A 364 -25.73 -6.73 17.37
C TYR A 364 -25.72 -7.76 18.50
N GLY A 365 -25.86 -9.04 18.18
CA GLY A 365 -25.82 -10.17 19.10
C GLY A 365 -27.16 -10.91 19.20
N GLY A 366 -27.10 -12.23 19.08
CA GLY A 366 -28.24 -13.14 19.22
C GLY A 366 -29.10 -13.29 17.96
N GLU A 367 -28.84 -12.53 16.90
CA GLU A 367 -29.51 -12.71 15.62
C GLU A 367 -28.96 -13.91 14.84
N MET A 368 -29.73 -14.38 13.85
CA MET A 368 -29.33 -15.49 12.97
C MET A 368 -28.87 -14.96 11.61
N LYS A 369 -27.82 -15.57 11.06
CA LYS A 369 -27.37 -15.39 9.68
C LYS A 369 -27.44 -16.71 8.93
N ASP A 370 -28.07 -16.69 7.76
CA ASP A 370 -28.03 -17.81 6.82
C ASP A 370 -26.70 -17.78 6.06
N VAL A 371 -26.01 -18.91 6.08
CA VAL A 371 -24.70 -19.11 5.45
C VAL A 371 -24.67 -20.43 4.70
N VAL A 372 -23.86 -20.49 3.66
CA VAL A 372 -23.67 -21.67 2.83
C VAL A 372 -22.45 -22.42 3.34
N VAL A 373 -22.58 -23.73 3.56
CA VAL A 373 -21.49 -24.60 4.03
C VAL A 373 -20.35 -24.59 3.02
N GLY A 374 -19.13 -24.33 3.50
CA GLY A 374 -17.92 -24.24 2.68
C GLY A 374 -17.70 -22.87 2.00
N GLU A 375 -18.68 -21.96 2.01
CA GLU A 375 -18.48 -20.59 1.53
C GLU A 375 -17.76 -19.73 2.57
N GLU A 376 -16.98 -18.76 2.07
CA GLU A 376 -16.27 -17.81 2.91
C GLU A 376 -17.04 -16.49 3.03
N TYR A 377 -17.13 -15.98 4.26
CA TYR A 377 -17.82 -14.75 4.60
C TYR A 377 -16.85 -13.77 5.25
N LEU A 378 -16.73 -12.58 4.69
CA LEU A 378 -15.92 -11.50 5.26
C LEU A 378 -16.75 -10.68 6.24
N PHE A 379 -16.16 -10.39 7.41
CA PHE A 379 -16.78 -9.54 8.42
C PHE A 379 -15.74 -8.74 9.21
N ARG A 380 -16.19 -7.69 9.90
CA ARG A 380 -15.37 -6.91 10.84
C ARG A 380 -16.08 -6.70 12.16
N MET A 381 -15.30 -6.52 13.21
CA MET A 381 -15.80 -6.13 14.53
C MET A 381 -15.96 -4.62 14.60
N CYS A 382 -17.06 -4.16 15.18
CA CYS A 382 -17.35 -2.75 15.33
C CYS A 382 -17.75 -2.44 16.78
N ALA A 383 -17.33 -1.29 17.30
CA ALA A 383 -17.91 -0.71 18.50
C ALA A 383 -19.15 0.09 18.11
N VAL A 384 -20.25 -0.08 18.84
CA VAL A 384 -21.47 0.73 18.60
C VAL A 384 -21.35 2.07 19.33
N ASN A 385 -22.01 3.10 18.80
CA ASN A 385 -22.20 4.33 19.56
C ASN A 385 -23.02 4.03 20.82
N TRP A 386 -22.51 4.41 21.99
CA TRP A 386 -23.11 4.02 23.27
C TRP A 386 -24.47 4.66 23.53
N GLU A 387 -24.71 5.85 22.97
CA GLU A 387 -25.92 6.64 23.18
C GLU A 387 -27.10 6.07 22.40
N ASN A 388 -26.90 5.68 21.14
CA ASN A 388 -27.95 5.15 20.28
C ASN A 388 -27.90 3.63 20.09
N GLY A 389 -26.79 2.99 20.45
CA GLY A 389 -26.58 1.54 20.34
C GLY A 389 -26.34 1.06 18.91
N LEU A 390 -26.01 1.94 17.97
CA LEU A 390 -25.89 1.62 16.55
C LEU A 390 -24.46 1.66 16.06
N TYR A 391 -24.19 0.80 15.07
CA TYR A 391 -23.04 0.91 14.19
C TYR A 391 -23.52 1.09 12.74
N ASP A 392 -22.97 2.06 12.01
CA ASP A 392 -23.17 2.24 10.58
C ASP A 392 -22.01 3.00 9.90
N GLU A 393 -22.02 3.05 8.57
CA GLU A 393 -20.99 3.73 7.77
C GLU A 393 -21.13 5.26 7.81
N GLU A 394 -22.24 5.78 8.30
CA GLU A 394 -22.50 7.20 8.46
C GLU A 394 -21.85 7.79 9.73
N GLY A 395 -21.10 6.97 10.48
CA GLY A 395 -20.30 7.40 11.63
C GLY A 395 -20.95 7.14 12.98
N ASN A 396 -21.98 6.29 13.06
CA ASN A 396 -22.38 5.74 14.35
C ASN A 396 -21.41 4.61 14.72
N GLY A 397 -20.66 4.78 15.81
CA GLY A 397 -19.70 3.78 16.28
C GLY A 397 -18.34 3.86 15.58
N LEU A 398 -17.52 2.83 15.79
CA LEU A 398 -16.19 2.69 15.19
C LEU A 398 -16.02 1.32 14.57
N ALA A 399 -15.50 1.31 13.35
CA ALA A 399 -15.13 0.09 12.66
C ALA A 399 -13.75 -0.41 13.11
N GLY A 400 -13.65 -1.72 13.26
CA GLY A 400 -12.37 -2.44 13.22
C GLY A 400 -11.70 -2.27 11.87
N THR A 401 -10.38 -2.12 11.89
CA THR A 401 -9.54 -2.14 10.67
C THR A 401 -9.24 -3.57 10.22
N VAL A 402 -9.35 -4.55 11.12
CA VAL A 402 -9.13 -5.97 10.81
C VAL A 402 -10.39 -6.57 10.19
N VAL A 403 -10.21 -7.15 9.00
CA VAL A 403 -11.22 -7.96 8.31
C VAL A 403 -10.97 -9.43 8.65
N TYR A 404 -12.00 -10.10 9.13
CA TYR A 404 -11.99 -11.51 9.47
C TYR A 404 -12.74 -12.31 8.41
N ARG A 405 -12.36 -13.57 8.29
CA ARG A 405 -13.04 -14.56 7.44
C ARG A 405 -13.77 -15.56 8.31
N MET A 406 -14.95 -15.96 7.87
CA MET A 406 -15.70 -17.03 8.48
C MET A 406 -16.02 -18.09 7.43
N THR A 407 -15.78 -19.35 7.76
CA THR A 407 -16.27 -20.51 7.00
C THR A 407 -16.98 -21.46 7.94
N VAL A 408 -18.11 -22.01 7.50
CA VAL A 408 -18.83 -23.08 8.21
C VAL A 408 -18.56 -24.43 7.55
N VAL A 409 -18.25 -25.44 8.35
CA VAL A 409 -17.94 -26.80 7.87
C VAL A 409 -18.66 -27.84 8.72
N HIS A 410 -18.91 -29.03 8.15
CA HIS A 410 -19.45 -30.15 8.92
C HIS A 410 -18.42 -30.71 9.91
N LYS A 411 -18.93 -31.39 10.93
CA LYS A 411 -18.15 -31.94 12.05
C LYS A 411 -16.97 -32.81 11.62
N ALA A 412 -17.13 -33.63 10.60
CA ALA A 412 -16.07 -34.53 10.14
C ALA A 412 -14.85 -33.75 9.62
N GLU A 413 -15.10 -32.64 8.90
CA GLU A 413 -14.06 -31.74 8.40
C GLU A 413 -13.50 -30.89 9.53
N PHE A 414 -14.37 -30.34 10.38
CA PHE A 414 -13.97 -29.59 11.58
C PHE A 414 -13.02 -30.41 12.46
N ASP A 415 -13.36 -31.66 12.77
CA ASP A 415 -12.57 -32.53 13.64
C ASP A 415 -11.16 -32.81 13.04
N ALA A 416 -11.06 -32.89 11.70
CA ALA A 416 -9.79 -33.05 11.00
C ALA A 416 -8.94 -31.78 11.06
N LEU A 417 -9.52 -30.63 10.71
CA LEU A 417 -8.87 -29.32 10.79
C LEU A 417 -8.45 -28.97 12.22
N ALA A 418 -9.29 -29.26 13.20
CA ALA A 418 -9.01 -29.04 14.60
C ALA A 418 -7.89 -29.95 15.13
N ALA A 419 -7.70 -31.14 14.56
CA ALA A 419 -6.58 -32.02 14.92
C ALA A 419 -5.25 -31.45 14.40
N GLU A 420 -5.23 -30.92 13.19
CA GLU A 420 -4.06 -30.26 12.60
C GLU A 420 -3.73 -28.93 13.30
N ALA A 421 -4.72 -28.08 13.52
CA ALA A 421 -4.55 -26.79 14.20
C ALA A 421 -3.95 -26.93 15.60
N ARG A 422 -4.30 -28.00 16.35
CA ARG A 422 -3.71 -28.28 17.67
C ARG A 422 -2.22 -28.64 17.66
N LEU A 423 -1.64 -28.92 16.49
CA LEU A 423 -0.20 -29.13 16.34
C LEU A 423 0.59 -27.82 16.31
N ASP A 424 -0.07 -26.69 16.05
CA ASP A 424 0.51 -25.36 16.01
C ASP A 424 -0.30 -24.36 16.87
N PRO A 425 -0.19 -24.46 18.20
CA PRO A 425 -0.94 -23.61 19.13
C PRO A 425 -0.47 -22.15 19.14
N ASP A 426 0.68 -21.83 18.54
CA ASP A 426 1.17 -20.47 18.42
C ASP A 426 0.41 -19.72 17.32
N ARG A 427 0.02 -20.42 16.24
CA ARG A 427 -0.83 -19.88 15.18
C ARG A 427 -2.33 -20.01 15.47
N TYR A 428 -2.77 -21.17 15.97
CA TYR A 428 -4.19 -21.49 16.05
C TYR A 428 -4.73 -21.48 17.47
N THR A 429 -5.94 -20.95 17.65
CA THR A 429 -6.75 -21.13 18.86
C THR A 429 -7.93 -22.03 18.53
N VAL A 430 -8.01 -23.19 19.18
CA VAL A 430 -9.14 -24.12 19.03
C VAL A 430 -9.97 -24.12 20.31
N LYS A 431 -11.21 -23.63 20.26
CA LYS A 431 -12.11 -23.48 21.42
C LYS A 431 -13.51 -23.93 21.04
N GLY A 432 -14.02 -24.95 21.72
CA GLY A 432 -15.40 -25.42 21.49
C GLY A 432 -15.64 -25.83 20.04
N ILE A 433 -16.42 -25.01 19.33
CA ILE A 433 -16.87 -25.22 17.95
C ILE A 433 -16.09 -24.37 16.93
N ASP A 434 -15.07 -23.64 17.39
CA ASP A 434 -14.31 -22.68 16.59
C ASP A 434 -12.83 -23.07 16.48
N ILE A 435 -12.30 -22.92 15.27
CA ILE A 435 -10.86 -22.87 15.00
C ILE A 435 -10.55 -21.46 14.51
N ILE A 436 -9.67 -20.76 15.23
CA ILE A 436 -9.24 -19.40 14.89
C ILE A 436 -7.80 -19.46 14.41
N ASP A 437 -7.57 -19.07 13.15
CA ASP A 437 -6.25 -18.82 12.59
C ASP A 437 -5.85 -17.37 12.88
N ASN A 438 -4.95 -17.16 13.85
CA ASN A 438 -4.58 -15.82 14.31
C ASN A 438 -3.74 -15.05 13.27
N VAL A 439 -3.17 -15.74 12.27
CA VAL A 439 -2.37 -15.14 11.19
C VAL A 439 -3.31 -14.70 10.05
N GLU A 440 -4.10 -15.63 9.52
CA GLU A 440 -5.01 -15.37 8.38
C GLU A 440 -6.32 -14.67 8.77
N LYS A 441 -6.53 -14.43 10.07
CA LYS A 441 -7.76 -13.84 10.64
C LYS A 441 -9.02 -14.62 10.25
N ARG A 442 -8.90 -15.95 10.18
CA ARG A 442 -9.97 -16.86 9.77
C ARG A 442 -10.56 -17.62 10.94
N ILE A 443 -11.87 -17.76 10.94
CA ILE A 443 -12.66 -18.53 11.89
C ILE A 443 -13.38 -19.64 11.15
N ILE A 444 -13.21 -20.87 11.59
CA ILE A 444 -13.89 -22.05 11.04
C ILE A 444 -14.84 -22.57 12.12
N VAL A 445 -16.13 -22.67 11.79
CA VAL A 445 -17.21 -23.01 12.72
C VAL A 445 -17.81 -24.38 12.37
N ASP A 446 -17.96 -25.27 13.36
CA ASP A 446 -18.66 -26.56 13.22
C ASP A 446 -20.17 -26.34 13.10
N CYS A 447 -20.75 -26.54 11.91
CA CYS A 447 -22.17 -26.33 11.68
C CYS A 447 -23.09 -27.41 12.29
N ASP A 448 -22.55 -28.59 12.64
CA ASP A 448 -23.31 -29.70 13.22
C ASP A 448 -23.40 -29.61 14.77
N ALA A 449 -22.81 -28.57 15.37
CA ALA A 449 -22.86 -28.36 16.80
C ALA A 449 -24.29 -28.04 17.29
N THR A 450 -24.59 -28.41 18.55
CA THR A 450 -25.93 -28.16 19.13
C THR A 450 -26.22 -26.67 19.38
N ASP A 451 -25.19 -25.83 19.38
CA ASP A 451 -25.29 -24.38 19.55
C ASP A 451 -24.35 -23.69 18.56
N THR A 452 -24.56 -23.88 17.26
CA THR A 452 -23.71 -23.29 16.21
C THR A 452 -23.84 -21.78 16.18
N HIS A 453 -22.74 -21.07 16.45
CA HIS A 453 -22.68 -19.62 16.43
C HIS A 453 -21.30 -19.14 16.01
N LEU A 454 -21.23 -17.90 15.52
CA LEU A 454 -19.99 -17.15 15.41
C LEU A 454 -19.70 -16.52 16.77
N GLU A 455 -18.77 -17.10 17.54
CA GLU A 455 -18.34 -16.56 18.84
C GLU A 455 -17.23 -15.51 18.61
N THR A 456 -17.61 -14.23 18.66
CA THR A 456 -16.63 -13.13 18.53
C THR A 456 -16.10 -12.63 19.87
N ASP A 457 -16.56 -13.21 20.98
CA ASP A 457 -16.22 -12.80 22.36
C ASP A 457 -14.87 -13.34 22.88
N VAL A 458 -14.15 -14.09 22.03
CA VAL A 458 -12.76 -14.47 22.28
C VAL A 458 -11.91 -13.21 22.32
N ASN A 459 -11.09 -13.03 23.37
CA ASN A 459 -10.26 -11.84 23.64
C ASN A 459 -9.20 -11.49 22.53
N ASN A 460 -9.34 -12.05 21.33
CA ASN A 460 -8.49 -11.81 20.18
C ASN A 460 -9.04 -10.70 19.26
N PHE A 461 -10.34 -10.41 19.29
CA PHE A 461 -10.96 -9.49 18.32
C PHE A 461 -11.32 -8.12 18.87
N PHE A 462 -11.47 -8.02 20.18
CA PHE A 462 -11.69 -6.77 20.91
C PHE A 462 -10.88 -6.82 22.20
N VAL A 463 -10.39 -5.65 22.60
CA VAL A 463 -9.50 -5.51 23.75
C VAL A 463 -10.10 -4.48 24.68
N ALA A 464 -10.15 -4.80 25.97
CA ALA A 464 -10.55 -3.81 26.97
C ALA A 464 -9.39 -2.83 27.18
N TYR A 465 -9.66 -1.53 27.09
CA TYR A 465 -8.68 -0.48 27.36
C TYR A 465 -9.08 0.33 28.56
N ARG A 466 -8.14 0.48 29.51
CA ARG A 466 -8.23 1.40 30.64
C ARG A 466 -7.36 2.61 30.39
N PHE A 467 -7.93 3.79 30.61
CA PHE A 467 -7.24 5.05 30.43
C PHE A 467 -6.87 5.65 31.80
N HIS A 468 -5.58 5.95 31.95
CA HIS A 468 -4.96 6.46 33.17
C HIS A 468 -4.24 7.76 32.90
N PHE A 469 -3.94 8.51 33.95
CA PHE A 469 -3.07 9.69 33.85
C PHE A 469 -1.91 9.55 34.82
N ALA A 470 -0.72 9.99 34.41
CA ALA A 470 0.51 9.88 35.20
C ALA A 470 0.41 10.48 36.61
N GLY A 471 -0.41 11.53 36.80
CA GLY A 471 -0.65 12.19 38.09
C GLY A 471 -1.74 11.56 38.98
N GLY A 472 -2.37 10.46 38.56
CA GLY A 472 -3.46 9.77 39.28
C GLY A 472 -4.85 9.97 38.67
N ASP A 473 -5.79 9.06 38.98
CA ASP A 473 -7.05 8.85 38.25
C ASP A 473 -8.28 9.66 38.77
N TYR A 474 -8.08 10.84 39.38
CA TYR A 474 -9.17 11.55 40.07
C TYR A 474 -10.13 12.33 39.15
N GLY A 475 -11.41 11.93 39.09
CA GLY A 475 -12.53 12.71 38.53
C GLY A 475 -12.48 12.94 37.02
N LYS A 476 -11.96 11.96 36.28
CA LYS A 476 -11.59 12.09 34.87
C LYS A 476 -12.59 11.40 33.98
N LEU A 477 -12.89 12.04 32.87
CA LEU A 477 -13.79 11.50 31.88
C LEU A 477 -13.03 11.27 30.57
N THR A 478 -13.23 10.13 29.91
CA THR A 478 -12.66 9.87 28.57
C THR A 478 -13.77 9.90 27.54
N GLY A 479 -13.58 10.67 26.48
CA GLY A 479 -14.41 10.62 25.27
C GLY A 479 -13.67 9.86 24.17
N ILE A 480 -14.41 9.05 23.44
CA ILE A 480 -13.89 8.37 22.24
C ILE A 480 -14.78 8.79 21.10
N GLU A 481 -14.17 9.35 20.06
CA GLU A 481 -14.88 9.84 18.89
C GLU A 481 -15.82 8.75 18.33
N ASN A 482 -17.07 9.12 18.06
CA ASN A 482 -18.16 8.26 17.55
C ASN A 482 -18.62 7.09 18.44
N VAL A 483 -17.93 6.78 19.54
CA VAL A 483 -18.35 5.72 20.50
C VAL A 483 -18.99 6.31 21.75
N VAL A 484 -18.34 7.29 22.37
CA VAL A 484 -18.72 7.87 23.66
C VAL A 484 -18.66 9.39 23.57
N ASN A 485 -19.79 10.01 23.22
CA ASN A 485 -19.90 11.48 23.11
C ASN A 485 -19.97 12.18 24.47
N THR A 486 -20.43 11.46 25.50
CA THR A 486 -20.48 11.95 26.88
C THR A 486 -19.32 11.33 27.66
N PRO A 487 -18.33 12.13 28.11
CA PRO A 487 -17.18 11.59 28.81
C PRO A 487 -17.59 10.75 30.06
N LEU A 488 -16.96 9.58 30.28
CA LEU A 488 -17.31 8.63 31.36
C LEU A 488 -16.24 8.49 32.45
N GLU A 489 -16.67 8.39 33.72
CA GLU A 489 -15.85 8.57 34.94
C GLU A 489 -14.96 7.39 35.35
N SER A 490 -15.07 6.27 34.62
CA SER A 490 -14.13 5.15 34.70
C SER A 490 -14.41 4.26 33.51
N LEU A 491 -13.41 3.98 32.68
CA LEU A 491 -13.69 3.35 31.42
C LEU A 491 -12.69 2.22 31.14
N SER A 492 -13.17 0.99 31.29
CA SER A 492 -12.72 -0.11 30.46
C SER A 492 -13.64 -0.10 29.23
N VAL A 493 -13.18 0.39 28.07
CA VAL A 493 -13.91 0.23 26.80
C VAL A 493 -13.38 -0.99 26.09
N ASN A 494 -14.28 -1.83 25.61
CA ASN A 494 -13.92 -2.84 24.63
C ASN A 494 -13.84 -2.19 23.26
N LEU A 495 -12.66 -2.24 22.66
CA LEU A 495 -12.38 -1.61 21.37
C LEU A 495 -11.93 -2.68 20.36
N PRO A 496 -12.28 -2.54 19.08
CA PRO A 496 -11.82 -3.47 18.06
C PRO A 496 -10.29 -3.51 17.99
N ALA A 497 -9.72 -4.71 18.06
CA ALA A 497 -8.27 -4.89 17.90
C ALA A 497 -7.83 -4.46 16.48
N GLY A 498 -6.69 -3.78 16.39
CA GLY A 498 -6.12 -3.21 15.17
C GLY A 498 -6.60 -1.79 14.84
N SER A 499 -7.61 -1.24 15.53
CA SER A 499 -8.07 0.12 15.26
C SER A 499 -7.15 1.17 15.88
N THR A 500 -6.96 2.30 15.20
CA THR A 500 -6.45 3.54 15.82
C THR A 500 -7.64 4.43 16.16
N ILE A 501 -7.72 4.90 17.40
CA ILE A 501 -8.84 5.72 17.85
C ILE A 501 -8.38 7.08 18.36
N THR A 502 -9.18 8.12 18.09
CA THR A 502 -9.01 9.43 18.73
C THR A 502 -9.58 9.38 20.14
N CYS A 503 -8.71 9.42 21.13
CA CYS A 503 -9.09 9.51 22.54
C CYS A 503 -8.97 10.95 23.01
N ASN A 504 -10.00 11.42 23.72
CA ASN A 504 -10.02 12.74 24.33
C ASN A 504 -10.04 12.59 25.85
N ALA A 505 -9.06 13.21 26.50
CA ALA A 505 -8.95 13.30 27.94
C ALA A 505 -9.66 14.56 28.44
N TYR A 506 -10.51 14.42 29.45
CA TYR A 506 -11.23 15.53 30.08
C TYR A 506 -10.97 15.60 31.58
N PHE A 507 -10.97 16.83 32.10
CA PHE A 507 -11.03 17.12 33.53
C PHE A 507 -12.31 17.92 33.84
N GLY A 508 -13.29 17.25 34.45
CA GLY A 508 -14.69 17.70 34.38
C GLY A 508 -15.17 17.72 32.92
N ASP A 509 -15.84 18.78 32.48
CA ASP A 509 -16.34 18.93 31.10
C ASP A 509 -15.35 19.64 30.16
N LYS A 510 -14.08 19.79 30.57
CA LYS A 510 -13.06 20.49 29.78
C LYS A 510 -12.07 19.51 29.20
N LEU A 511 -11.93 19.55 27.87
CA LEU A 511 -10.88 18.84 27.15
C LEU A 511 -9.52 19.33 27.67
N VAL A 512 -8.67 18.40 28.08
CA VAL A 512 -7.31 18.67 28.54
C VAL A 512 -6.25 18.12 27.61
N ASP A 513 -6.54 17.01 26.91
CA ASP A 513 -5.61 16.38 25.98
C ASP A 513 -6.33 15.52 24.94
N THR A 514 -5.67 15.25 23.83
CA THR A 514 -6.13 14.39 22.74
C THR A 514 -4.96 13.54 22.24
N ASP A 515 -5.16 12.25 22.05
CA ASP A 515 -4.16 11.35 21.47
C ASP A 515 -4.80 10.29 20.58
N TYR A 516 -3.97 9.74 19.69
CA TYR A 516 -4.30 8.65 18.79
C TYR A 516 -3.79 7.34 19.37
N VAL A 517 -4.70 6.53 19.89
CA VAL A 517 -4.37 5.29 20.58
C VAL A 517 -4.57 4.10 19.65
N PHE A 518 -3.48 3.40 19.34
CA PHE A 518 -3.54 2.14 18.61
C PHE A 518 -3.97 0.99 19.53
N ILE A 519 -5.05 0.33 19.16
CA ILE A 519 -5.68 -0.75 19.91
C ILE A 519 -5.01 -2.06 19.51
N THR A 520 -4.15 -2.57 20.37
CA THR A 520 -3.38 -3.81 20.15
C THR A 520 -3.76 -4.84 21.19
N THR A 521 -3.42 -6.09 20.96
CA THR A 521 -3.33 -7.07 22.04
C THR A 521 -1.99 -6.86 22.75
N ASN A 522 -1.96 -6.93 24.10
CA ASN A 522 -0.71 -6.77 24.86
C ASN A 522 0.38 -7.75 24.39
N SER A 523 1.60 -7.27 24.16
CA SER A 523 2.80 -8.05 23.78
C SER A 523 3.56 -8.66 24.97
N GLY A 524 2.97 -8.65 26.17
CA GLY A 524 3.65 -9.10 27.38
C GLY A 524 3.80 -10.62 27.45
N GLU A 525 5.01 -11.14 27.24
CA GLU A 525 5.45 -12.45 27.73
C GLU A 525 5.28 -12.52 29.26
N GLY A 526 4.10 -12.92 29.70
CA GLY A 526 3.77 -13.19 31.09
C GLY A 526 3.29 -14.63 31.22
N ILE A 527 4.21 -15.54 31.52
CA ILE A 527 3.87 -16.85 32.09
C ILE A 527 2.99 -16.58 33.32
N TYR A 528 1.73 -17.03 33.38
CA TYR A 528 1.03 -17.55 34.57
C TYR A 528 -0.44 -17.91 34.27
N GLU A 529 -0.71 -19.22 34.17
CA GLU A 529 -1.73 -20.02 34.87
C GLU A 529 -3.03 -19.35 35.42
N SER A 530 -3.73 -18.46 34.71
CA SER A 530 -5.19 -18.25 34.88
C SER A 530 -5.80 -17.37 33.79
N VAL A 531 -6.61 -17.97 32.93
CA VAL A 531 -7.17 -17.46 31.66
C VAL A 531 -8.30 -16.42 31.82
N TYR A 532 -8.23 -15.49 32.78
CA TYR A 532 -9.34 -14.54 32.99
C TYR A 532 -8.98 -13.06 33.20
N LEU A 533 -7.70 -12.66 33.14
CA LEU A 533 -7.29 -11.27 33.40
C LEU A 533 -6.24 -10.68 32.44
N THR A 534 -5.94 -11.33 31.30
CA THR A 534 -4.95 -10.84 30.32
C THR A 534 -5.52 -9.91 29.24
N SER A 535 -6.82 -9.62 29.23
CA SER A 535 -7.50 -8.91 28.13
C SER A 535 -7.67 -7.41 28.31
N VAL A 536 -6.96 -6.80 29.27
CA VAL A 536 -7.05 -5.37 29.55
C VAL A 536 -5.70 -4.68 29.32
N ASN A 537 -5.68 -3.70 28.42
CA ASN A 537 -4.54 -2.81 28.20
C ASN A 537 -4.70 -1.53 29.00
N ASP A 538 -3.58 -0.96 29.41
CA ASP A 538 -3.53 0.32 30.11
C ASP A 538 -2.87 1.36 29.20
N TYR A 539 -3.58 2.46 28.95
CA TYR A 539 -3.04 3.63 28.27
C TYR A 539 -2.86 4.75 29.31
N THR A 540 -1.67 5.35 29.40
CA THR A 540 -1.39 6.41 30.38
C THR A 540 -1.04 7.73 29.68
N TRP A 541 -1.87 8.76 29.93
CA TRP A 541 -1.59 10.14 29.56
C TRP A 541 -0.39 10.67 30.36
N ASN A 542 0.67 11.08 29.67
CA ASN A 542 1.94 11.50 30.27
C ASN A 542 2.06 13.02 30.50
N HIS A 543 1.02 13.80 30.21
CA HIS A 543 1.04 15.26 30.24
C HIS A 543 0.43 15.88 31.50
#